data_AF-A0A1Q3DWR6-F1
#
_entry.id   AF-A0A1Q3DWR6-F1
#
_cell.length_a   1.000
_cell.length_b   1.000
_cell.length_c   1.000
_cell.angle_alpha   90.00
_cell.angle_beta   90.00
_cell.angle_gamma   90.00
#
_symmetry.space_group_name_H-M   'P 1'
#
loop_
_entity.id
_entity.type
_entity.pdbx_description
1 polymer ?
#
loop_
_entity_poly.entity_id
_entity_poly.type
_entity_poly.pdbx_seq_one_letter_code
_entity_poly.pdbx_strand_id
1 'polypeptide(L)'
;MKRWVGKVAPTKEILRNKGSIHMIHGIDVARAIIAIHKDFSKAVGQRWLLTDGRVYDWWDLASAWGSGPGDADNSNLGPDAEDCGPQAAWVRELMRETGVRALPRSSETLGRALDSREFWETFGITPLKGRMEE
;
A
#
# COMPACT_ATOMS: atom_id res chain seq x y z
N MET A 1 1.71 -11.75 -3.75
CA MET A 1 0.95 -10.51 -4.07
C MET A 1 1.90 -9.33 -4.37
N LYS A 2 2.77 -9.44 -5.40
CA LYS A 2 3.85 -8.44 -5.66
C LYS A 2 3.86 -7.83 -7.08
N ARG A 3 3.01 -8.31 -8.00
CA ARG A 3 3.06 -8.01 -9.46
C ARG A 3 2.48 -6.68 -9.93
N TRP A 4 2.21 -5.74 -9.03
CA TRP A 4 1.40 -4.54 -9.36
C TRP A 4 2.17 -3.24 -9.25
N VAL A 5 3.32 -3.21 -8.57
CA VAL A 5 4.14 -2.00 -8.47
C VAL A 5 4.53 -1.52 -9.86
N GLY A 6 5.01 -2.42 -10.73
CA GLY A 6 5.34 -2.08 -12.13
C GLY A 6 4.13 -1.62 -12.96
N LYS A 7 2.91 -2.04 -12.62
CA LYS A 7 1.69 -1.57 -13.29
C LYS A 7 1.30 -0.16 -12.85
N VAL A 8 1.49 0.17 -11.56
CA VAL A 8 1.08 1.46 -10.99
C VAL A 8 2.15 2.54 -11.11
N ALA A 9 3.41 2.13 -11.14
CA ALA A 9 4.58 2.98 -11.32
C ALA A 9 5.53 2.37 -12.38
N PRO A 10 5.18 2.45 -13.67
CA PRO A 10 5.97 1.85 -14.74
C PRO A 10 7.27 2.61 -15.06
N THR A 11 7.42 3.85 -14.58
CA THR A 11 8.64 4.67 -14.75
C THR A 11 9.06 5.34 -13.44
N LYS A 12 10.34 5.73 -13.34
CA LYS A 12 10.89 6.46 -12.19
C LYS A 12 10.16 7.79 -11.96
N GLU A 13 9.83 8.50 -13.03
CA GLU A 13 9.10 9.78 -12.97
C GLU A 13 7.69 9.59 -12.40
N ILE A 14 7.01 8.51 -12.76
CA ILE A 14 5.70 8.19 -12.17
C ILE A 14 5.85 7.83 -10.70
N LEU A 15 6.87 7.02 -10.34
CA LEU A 15 7.15 6.65 -8.96
C LEU A 15 7.50 7.86 -8.08
N ARG A 16 8.25 8.82 -8.63
CA ARG A 16 8.61 10.08 -7.96
C ARG A 16 7.37 10.83 -7.44
N ASN A 17 6.31 10.83 -8.25
CA ASN A 17 5.07 11.55 -7.95
C ASN A 17 4.08 10.75 -7.10
N LYS A 18 4.40 9.51 -6.70
CA LYS A 18 3.54 8.73 -5.80
C LYS A 18 3.73 9.18 -4.35
N GLY A 19 2.61 9.36 -3.63
CA GLY A 19 2.57 9.69 -2.22
C GLY A 19 2.04 8.52 -1.38
N SER A 20 0.94 8.77 -0.66
CA SER A 20 0.25 7.76 0.17
C SER A 20 -0.51 6.70 -0.64
N ILE A 21 -0.66 5.52 -0.04
CA ILE A 21 -1.65 4.51 -0.42
C ILE A 21 -2.36 3.98 0.83
N HIS A 22 -3.67 3.78 0.70
CA HIS A 22 -4.48 3.11 1.70
C HIS A 22 -4.84 1.72 1.19
N MET A 23 -4.80 0.74 2.10
CA MET A 23 -5.07 -0.65 1.77
C MET A 23 -6.13 -1.21 2.71
N ILE A 24 -6.73 -2.32 2.29
CA ILE A 24 -7.66 -3.10 3.10
C ILE A 24 -7.56 -4.56 2.67
N HIS A 25 -7.52 -5.47 3.64
CA HIS A 25 -7.50 -6.90 3.35
C HIS A 25 -8.89 -7.38 2.90
N GLY A 26 -8.94 -8.36 1.99
CA GLY A 26 -10.21 -8.88 1.47
C GLY A 26 -11.15 -9.44 2.55
N ILE A 27 -10.60 -10.02 3.62
CA ILE A 27 -11.40 -10.48 4.76
C ILE A 27 -12.13 -9.33 5.46
N ASP A 28 -11.50 -8.17 5.58
CA ASP A 28 -12.08 -7.00 6.24
C ASP A 28 -13.11 -6.32 5.32
N VAL A 29 -12.92 -6.39 4.00
CA VAL A 29 -13.96 -6.02 3.02
C VAL A 29 -15.19 -6.92 3.18
N ALA A 30 -15.02 -8.24 3.25
CA ALA A 30 -16.13 -9.17 3.42
C ALA A 30 -16.88 -8.94 4.75
N ARG A 31 -16.15 -8.70 5.84
CA ARG A 31 -16.73 -8.36 7.15
C ARG A 31 -17.50 -7.04 7.11
N ALA A 32 -16.96 -6.02 6.43
CA ALA A 32 -17.62 -4.74 6.25
C ALA A 32 -18.95 -4.89 5.50
N ILE A 33 -18.98 -5.67 4.41
CA ILE A 33 -20.22 -5.97 3.67
C ILE A 33 -21.26 -6.63 4.58
N ILE A 34 -20.86 -7.66 5.33
CA ILE A 34 -21.77 -8.35 6.26
C ILE A 34 -22.28 -7.40 7.36
N ALA A 35 -21.42 -6.54 7.90
CA ALA A 35 -21.79 -5.57 8.92
C ALA A 35 -22.84 -4.57 8.41
N ILE A 36 -22.66 -4.05 7.20
CA ILE A 36 -23.64 -3.20 6.52
C ILE A 36 -24.97 -3.94 6.34
N HIS A 37 -24.95 -5.20 5.87
CA HIS A 37 -26.18 -5.96 5.66
C HIS A 37 -26.95 -6.25 6.96
N LYS A 38 -26.25 -6.44 8.08
CA LYS A 38 -26.87 -6.66 9.40
C LYS A 38 -27.55 -5.41 9.97
N ASP A 39 -27.04 -4.23 9.64
CA ASP A 39 -27.50 -2.96 10.19
C ASP A 39 -27.59 -1.90 9.09
N PHE A 40 -28.38 -2.23 8.05
CA PHE A 40 -28.41 -1.45 6.82
C PHE A 40 -28.90 -0.01 7.03
N SER A 41 -29.77 0.22 8.03
CA SER A 41 -30.28 1.55 8.38
C SER A 41 -29.17 2.55 8.66
N LYS A 42 -28.05 2.12 9.26
CA LYS A 42 -26.86 2.96 9.49
C LYS A 42 -26.14 3.35 8.20
N ALA A 43 -26.26 2.54 7.15
CA ALA A 43 -25.55 2.72 5.88
C ALA A 43 -26.35 3.49 4.82
N VAL A 44 -27.67 3.62 4.97
CA VAL A 44 -28.53 4.19 3.93
C VAL A 44 -28.12 5.61 3.57
N GLY A 45 -27.91 5.84 2.26
CA GLY A 45 -27.56 7.17 1.73
C GLY A 45 -26.13 7.61 2.01
N GLN A 46 -25.30 6.76 2.65
CA GLN A 46 -23.92 7.10 2.98
C GLN A 46 -22.92 6.51 1.98
N ARG A 47 -21.81 7.23 1.78
CA ARG A 47 -20.63 6.71 1.09
C ARG A 47 -19.54 6.46 2.11
N TRP A 48 -19.25 5.19 2.33
CA TRP A 48 -18.23 4.77 3.30
C TRP A 48 -16.83 4.75 2.71
N LEU A 49 -15.87 5.19 3.51
CA LEU A 49 -14.46 4.95 3.26
C LEU A 49 -14.00 3.76 4.10
N LEU A 50 -13.35 2.79 3.46
CA LEU A 50 -12.87 1.59 4.13
C LEU A 50 -11.36 1.42 3.88
N THR A 51 -10.58 1.51 4.96
CA THR A 51 -9.13 1.25 4.97
C THR A 51 -8.77 0.51 6.26
N ASP A 52 -7.59 -0.10 6.34
CA ASP A 52 -7.07 -0.75 7.55
C ASP A 52 -6.63 0.23 8.65
N GLY A 53 -6.91 1.53 8.48
CA GLY A 53 -6.50 2.60 9.39
C GLY A 53 -5.05 3.07 9.20
N ARG A 54 -4.32 2.51 8.23
CA ARG A 54 -2.92 2.88 7.96
C ARG A 54 -2.79 3.70 6.69
N VAL A 55 -1.68 4.44 6.65
CA VAL A 55 -1.18 5.16 5.48
C VAL A 55 0.16 4.53 5.13
N TYR A 56 0.26 3.97 3.94
CA TYR A 56 1.49 3.39 3.44
C TYR A 56 2.18 4.36 2.49
N ASP A 57 3.51 4.30 2.45
CA ASP A 57 4.32 5.05 1.50
C ASP A 57 4.61 4.18 0.27
N TRP A 58 4.26 4.67 -0.92
CA TRP A 58 4.60 4.02 -2.17
C TRP A 58 6.10 3.74 -2.36
N TRP A 59 6.97 4.63 -1.88
CA TRP A 59 8.42 4.42 -1.99
C TRP A 59 8.88 3.29 -1.07
N ASP A 60 8.34 3.23 0.15
CA ASP A 60 8.61 2.14 1.09
C ASP A 60 8.22 0.80 0.49
N LEU A 61 6.98 0.69 0.00
CA LEU A 61 6.47 -0.51 -0.66
C LEU A 61 7.28 -0.89 -1.92
N ALA A 62 7.57 0.07 -2.79
CA ALA A 62 8.35 -0.17 -3.99
C ALA A 62 9.80 -0.57 -3.69
N SER A 63 10.37 -0.10 -2.59
CA SER A 63 11.71 -0.49 -2.14
C SER A 63 11.76 -1.90 -1.56
N ALA A 64 10.71 -2.30 -0.83
CA ALA A 64 10.60 -3.63 -0.22
C ALA A 64 10.23 -4.72 -1.24
N TRP A 65 9.61 -4.36 -2.36
CA TRP A 65 9.14 -5.30 -3.38
C TRP A 65 9.86 -5.25 -4.72
N GLY A 66 10.72 -4.26 -4.95
CA GLY A 66 11.63 -4.26 -6.10
C GLY A 66 12.96 -4.94 -5.73
N SER A 67 13.58 -5.69 -6.65
CA SER A 67 14.91 -6.26 -6.39
C SER A 67 15.98 -5.18 -6.45
N GLY A 68 17.03 -5.38 -5.66
CA GLY A 68 18.27 -4.61 -5.78
C GLY A 68 19.00 -4.92 -7.09
N PRO A 69 20.03 -4.15 -7.47
CA PRO A 69 20.79 -4.33 -8.70
C PRO A 69 21.78 -5.52 -8.61
N GLY A 70 21.64 -6.39 -7.60
CA GLY A 70 22.53 -7.50 -7.30
C GLY A 70 21.95 -8.88 -7.59
N ASP A 71 20.68 -8.98 -7.99
CA ASP A 71 20.02 -10.28 -8.24
C ASP A 71 20.11 -10.73 -9.71
N ALA A 72 20.91 -10.04 -10.53
CA ALA A 72 21.14 -10.41 -11.93
C ALA A 72 22.12 -11.59 -12.11
N ASP A 73 22.75 -12.08 -11.03
CA ASP A 73 23.76 -13.15 -11.08
C ASP A 73 23.39 -14.43 -10.30
N ASN A 74 22.17 -14.54 -9.76
CA ASN A 74 21.72 -15.77 -9.11
C ASN A 74 20.72 -16.54 -9.97
N SER A 75 21.26 -17.35 -10.86
CA SER A 75 20.56 -18.41 -11.61
C SER A 75 19.97 -19.54 -10.75
N ASN A 76 19.81 -19.32 -9.44
CA ASN A 76 19.29 -20.28 -8.46
C ASN A 76 18.07 -19.78 -7.66
N LEU A 77 17.49 -18.64 -8.02
CA LEU A 77 16.20 -18.24 -7.45
C LEU A 77 15.10 -18.98 -8.23
N GLY A 78 14.22 -19.68 -7.51
CA GLY A 78 13.11 -20.45 -8.09
C GLY A 78 12.16 -19.58 -8.94
N PRO A 79 11.08 -20.14 -9.51
CA PRO A 79 10.20 -19.47 -10.47
C PRO A 79 9.51 -18.17 -9.98
N ASP A 80 9.77 -17.74 -8.74
CA ASP A 80 9.33 -16.47 -8.15
C ASP A 80 10.34 -15.31 -8.34
N ALA A 81 11.50 -15.54 -8.96
CA ALA A 81 12.58 -14.56 -9.16
C ALA A 81 12.30 -13.52 -10.27
N GLU A 82 11.42 -13.82 -11.21
CA GLU A 82 11.15 -12.99 -12.40
C GLU A 82 10.37 -11.69 -12.09
N ASP A 83 9.91 -11.51 -10.86
CA ASP A 83 8.87 -10.55 -10.49
C ASP A 83 9.40 -9.23 -9.91
N CYS A 84 10.71 -9.06 -9.84
CA CYS A 84 11.34 -8.00 -9.06
C CYS A 84 11.95 -6.92 -9.98
N GLY A 85 11.13 -5.94 -10.37
CA GLY A 85 11.52 -4.88 -11.31
C GLY A 85 12.48 -3.81 -10.74
N PRO A 86 12.82 -2.78 -11.54
CA PRO A 86 13.85 -1.78 -11.22
C PRO A 86 13.45 -0.78 -10.11
N GLN A 87 12.26 -0.91 -9.53
CA GLN A 87 11.67 0.12 -8.67
C GLN A 87 12.48 0.37 -7.41
N ALA A 88 13.11 -0.64 -6.81
CA ALA A 88 13.94 -0.42 -5.62
C ALA A 88 15.20 0.40 -5.94
N ALA A 89 15.77 0.25 -7.14
CA ALA A 89 16.87 1.11 -7.58
C ALA A 89 16.40 2.55 -7.79
N TRP A 90 15.26 2.74 -8.44
CA TRP A 90 14.66 4.06 -8.61
C TRP A 90 14.39 4.75 -7.27
N VAL A 91 13.87 4.04 -6.26
CA VAL A 91 13.64 4.62 -4.94
C VAL A 91 14.95 5.11 -4.32
N ARG A 92 16.04 4.33 -4.36
CA ARG A 92 17.35 4.76 -3.83
C ARG A 92 17.88 6.01 -4.54
N GLU A 93 17.74 6.09 -5.86
CA GLU A 93 18.12 7.27 -6.63
C GLU A 93 17.27 8.49 -6.25
N LEU A 94 15.95 8.30 -6.14
CA LEU A 94 15.02 9.36 -5.76
C LEU A 94 15.30 9.86 -4.35
N MET A 95 15.60 8.98 -3.39
CA MET A 95 16.00 9.37 -2.04
C MET A 95 17.24 10.28 -2.04
N ARG A 96 18.24 9.97 -2.86
CA ARG A 96 19.43 10.80 -3.04
C ARG A 96 19.12 12.14 -3.71
N GLU A 97 18.30 12.13 -4.76
CA GLU A 97 17.92 13.33 -5.53
C GLU A 97 17.07 14.31 -4.72
N THR A 98 16.17 13.82 -3.88
CA THR A 98 15.22 14.65 -3.10
C THR A 98 15.65 14.86 -1.65
N GLY A 99 16.78 14.27 -1.22
CA GLY A 99 17.30 14.41 0.15
C GLY A 99 16.50 13.64 1.21
N VAL A 100 15.68 12.67 0.82
CA VAL A 100 14.94 11.81 1.76
C VAL A 100 15.92 10.82 2.40
N ARG A 101 16.08 10.89 3.73
CA ARG A 101 17.07 10.09 4.47
C ARG A 101 16.62 8.67 4.81
N ALA A 102 15.32 8.44 4.95
CA ALA A 102 14.76 7.15 5.35
C ALA A 102 13.31 6.99 4.85
N LEU A 103 12.87 5.74 4.79
CA LEU A 103 11.49 5.34 4.51
C LEU A 103 10.85 4.73 5.77
N PRO A 104 9.51 4.84 5.95
CA PRO A 104 8.58 5.60 5.12
C PRO A 104 8.82 7.11 5.23
N ARG A 105 8.45 7.87 4.18
CA ARG A 105 8.47 9.34 4.20
C ARG A 105 7.47 9.87 5.22
N SER A 106 7.68 11.11 5.68
CA SER A 106 6.80 11.74 6.66
C SER A 106 5.39 11.97 6.11
N SER A 107 4.39 12.02 7.01
CA SER A 107 2.99 12.27 6.66
C SER A 107 2.78 13.55 5.85
N GLU A 108 3.53 14.61 6.16
CA GLU A 108 3.46 15.90 5.47
C GLU A 108 3.90 15.77 4.01
N THR A 109 4.83 14.87 3.74
CA THR A 109 5.37 14.60 2.39
C THR A 109 4.45 13.67 1.58
N LEU A 110 3.78 12.72 2.25
CA LEU A 110 2.89 11.75 1.60
C LEU A 110 1.57 12.38 1.11
N GLY A 111 1.24 13.57 1.60
CA GLY A 111 0.05 14.31 1.20
C GLY A 111 -1.20 13.81 1.91
N ARG A 112 -2.25 13.49 1.14
CA ARG A 112 -3.57 13.20 1.72
C ARG A 112 -3.57 11.86 2.46
N ALA A 113 -3.87 11.90 3.75
CA ALA A 113 -4.24 10.75 4.56
C ALA A 113 -5.76 10.73 4.73
N LEU A 114 -6.38 9.61 4.36
CA LEU A 114 -7.81 9.39 4.52
C LEU A 114 -8.10 8.74 5.88
N ASP A 115 -9.12 9.25 6.57
CA ASP A 115 -9.58 8.75 7.87
C ASP A 115 -10.82 7.86 7.69
N SER A 116 -10.67 6.56 7.93
CA SER A 116 -11.74 5.56 7.81
C SER A 116 -12.35 5.14 9.15
N ARG A 117 -11.99 5.80 10.26
CA ARG A 117 -12.45 5.43 11.62
C ARG A 117 -13.96 5.44 11.77
N GLU A 118 -14.63 6.38 11.10
CA GLU A 118 -16.08 6.54 11.15
C GLU A 118 -16.83 5.25 10.78
N PHE A 119 -16.36 4.52 9.76
CA PHE A 119 -16.95 3.24 9.39
C PHE A 119 -16.82 2.22 10.52
N TRP A 120 -15.61 2.04 11.02
CA TRP A 120 -15.29 1.06 12.06
C TRP A 120 -16.07 1.33 13.36
N GLU A 121 -16.17 2.60 13.75
CA GLU A 121 -16.93 3.06 14.91
C GLU A 121 -18.45 2.84 14.72
N THR A 122 -19.00 3.19 13.56
CA THR A 122 -20.44 3.06 13.27
C THR A 122 -20.94 1.62 13.35
N PHE A 123 -20.15 0.68 12.83
CA PHE A 123 -20.50 -0.74 12.78
C PHE A 123 -19.93 -1.56 13.94
N GLY A 124 -19.19 -0.92 14.87
CA GLY A 124 -18.65 -1.57 16.06
C GLY A 124 -17.67 -2.70 15.78
N ILE A 125 -16.89 -2.58 14.69
CA ILE A 125 -15.91 -3.58 14.26
C ILE A 125 -14.56 -2.91 14.00
N THR A 126 -13.47 -3.66 14.06
CA THR A 126 -12.11 -3.20 13.73
C THR A 126 -11.49 -4.07 12.64
N PRO A 127 -10.51 -3.56 11.86
CA PRO A 127 -9.75 -4.38 10.91
C PRO A 127 -9.07 -5.56 11.61
N LEU A 128 -9.17 -6.77 11.07
CA LEU A 128 -8.44 -7.95 11.57
C LEU A 128 -7.02 -8.00 11.05
N LYS A 129 -6.80 -7.65 9.77
CA LYS A 129 -5.49 -7.71 9.13
C LYS A 129 -4.96 -6.29 8.96
N GLY A 130 -4.36 -5.79 10.04
CA GLY A 130 -3.79 -4.45 10.11
C GLY A 130 -2.37 -4.32 9.56
N ARG A 131 -1.87 -5.26 8.74
CA ARG A 131 -0.56 -5.19 8.09
C ARG A 131 -0.54 -6.20 6.94
N MET A 132 0.23 -5.94 5.89
CA MET A 132 0.55 -6.94 4.87
C MET A 132 1.49 -8.01 5.44
N GLU A 133 0.97 -8.85 6.33
CA GLU A 133 1.57 -10.11 6.76
C GLU A 133 0.71 -11.25 6.19
N GLU A 134 1.35 -12.37 5.83
CA GLU A 134 0.71 -13.55 5.24
C GLU A 134 -0.47 -14.08 6.08
#